data_AF-A0A914YBN3-F1
#
_entry.id   AF-A0A914YBN3-F1
#
_cell.length_a   1.000
_cell.length_b   1.000
_cell.length_c   1.000
_cell.angle_alpha   90.00
_cell.angle_beta   90.00
_cell.angle_gamma   90.00
#
_symmetry.space_group_name_H-M   'P 1'
#
loop_
_entity.id
_entity.type
_entity.pdbx_description
1 polymer ?
#
loop_
_entity_poly.entity_id
_entity_poly.type
_entity_poly.pdbx_seq_one_letter_code
_entity_poly.pdbx_strand_id
1 'polypeptide(L)'
;MIQMVTLYKDCQQLYRVDCPVGCDSCFTGPKGTKHCCDSECAAGCTGLGPKQCVSCKNYNQDGECVPECNGLEKYDREQSKIVPREKDERRYFYESYCLKECPDKTLIEGKYCVVACQAGHYRNVDVDRRKCVPCDGPCPKGLLVQ
;
A
#
# COMPACT_ATOMS: atom_id res chain seq x y z
N MET A 1 -20.56 1.65 -40.19
CA MET A 1 -19.77 1.43 -38.96
C MET A 1 -20.27 2.42 -37.92
N ILE A 2 -21.25 2.01 -37.11
CA ILE A 2 -21.80 2.86 -36.05
C ILE A 2 -20.87 2.69 -34.85
N GLN A 3 -20.15 3.75 -34.49
CA GLN A 3 -19.36 3.82 -33.27
C GLN A 3 -20.29 3.65 -32.06
N MET A 4 -20.37 2.44 -31.51
CA MET A 4 -20.94 2.17 -30.18
C MET A 4 -19.93 2.52 -29.08
N VAL A 5 -19.43 3.75 -29.05
CA VAL A 5 -18.42 4.17 -28.06
C VAL A 5 -18.85 5.45 -27.36
N THR A 6 -20.06 5.47 -26.76
CA THR A 6 -20.41 6.50 -25.75
C THR A 6 -21.79 6.23 -25.13
N LEU A 7 -21.88 5.36 -24.09
CA LEU A 7 -23.05 5.38 -23.18
C LEU A 7 -22.82 4.70 -21.81
N TYR A 8 -21.59 4.76 -21.28
CA TYR A 8 -21.23 3.98 -20.07
C TYR A 8 -20.32 4.72 -19.08
N LYS A 9 -20.23 6.05 -19.12
CA LYS A 9 -19.33 6.81 -18.23
C LYS A 9 -19.98 7.29 -16.93
N ASP A 10 -21.31 7.32 -16.86
CA ASP A 10 -22.05 7.88 -15.71
C ASP A 10 -22.92 6.84 -14.97
N CYS A 11 -22.92 5.59 -15.41
CA CYS A 11 -23.63 4.51 -14.72
C CYS A 11 -22.82 4.03 -13.51
N GLN A 12 -23.51 3.82 -12.39
CA GLN A 12 -22.91 3.20 -11.21
C GLN A 12 -22.48 1.76 -11.53
N GLN A 13 -21.20 1.46 -11.30
CA GLN A 13 -20.68 0.09 -11.37
C GLN A 13 -20.97 -0.64 -10.05
N LEU A 14 -21.62 -1.80 -10.12
CA LEU A 14 -22.00 -2.60 -8.96
C LEU A 14 -21.10 -3.84 -8.86
N TYR A 15 -20.37 -3.95 -7.75
CA TYR A 15 -19.44 -5.05 -7.49
C TYR A 15 -19.88 -6.02 -6.39
N ARG A 16 -21.02 -5.78 -5.73
CA ARG A 16 -21.52 -6.59 -4.59
C ARG A 16 -22.92 -7.15 -4.81
N VAL A 17 -23.33 -7.27 -6.07
CA VAL A 17 -24.68 -7.72 -6.47
C VAL A 17 -24.54 -8.87 -7.45
N ASP A 18 -25.40 -9.88 -7.32
CA ASP A 18 -25.41 -11.09 -8.13
C ASP A 18 -24.04 -11.76 -8.22
N CYS A 19 -23.34 -11.82 -7.09
CA CYS A 19 -22.04 -12.45 -6.98
C CYS A 19 -22.15 -13.95 -6.71
N PRO A 20 -21.14 -14.75 -7.12
CA PRO A 20 -21.04 -16.14 -6.71
C PRO A 20 -21.06 -16.26 -5.19
N VAL A 21 -21.62 -17.35 -4.67
CA VAL A 21 -21.70 -17.62 -3.23
C VAL A 21 -20.28 -17.64 -2.64
N GLY A 22 -20.09 -16.94 -1.52
CA GLY A 22 -18.81 -16.87 -0.80
C GLY A 22 -17.88 -15.75 -1.26
N CYS A 23 -18.34 -14.83 -2.11
CA CYS A 23 -17.51 -13.73 -2.62
C CYS A 23 -17.97 -12.37 -2.08
N ASP A 24 -17.02 -11.61 -1.50
CA ASP A 24 -17.27 -10.27 -0.97
C ASP A 24 -17.55 -9.24 -2.08
N SER A 25 -16.92 -9.44 -3.24
CA SER A 25 -17.18 -8.65 -4.45
C SER A 25 -16.88 -9.46 -5.72
N CYS A 26 -17.47 -9.05 -6.84
CA CYS A 26 -17.36 -9.72 -8.12
C CYS A 26 -17.43 -8.74 -9.30
N PHE A 27 -16.96 -9.19 -10.46
CA PHE A 27 -17.08 -8.48 -11.73
C PHE A 27 -17.67 -9.39 -12.80
N THR A 28 -18.17 -8.78 -13.88
CA THR A 28 -18.70 -9.50 -15.05
C THR A 28 -17.57 -9.66 -16.08
N GLY A 29 -17.20 -10.90 -16.36
CA GLY A 29 -16.18 -11.26 -17.35
C GLY A 29 -16.75 -11.46 -18.77
N PRO A 30 -15.92 -11.99 -19.68
CA PRO A 30 -16.34 -12.34 -21.04
C PRO A 30 -17.53 -13.30 -21.02
N LYS A 31 -18.47 -13.14 -21.97
CA LYS A 31 -19.71 -13.93 -22.05
C LYS A 31 -20.68 -13.75 -20.87
N GLY A 32 -20.50 -12.72 -20.04
CA GLY A 32 -21.44 -12.38 -18.97
C GLY A 32 -21.28 -13.22 -17.70
N THR A 33 -20.21 -13.99 -17.57
CA THR A 33 -19.95 -14.81 -16.37
C THR A 33 -19.51 -13.94 -15.19
N LYS A 34 -19.96 -14.27 -13.99
CA LYS A 34 -19.58 -13.56 -12.75
C LYS A 34 -18.36 -14.22 -12.13
N HIS A 35 -17.36 -13.41 -11.78
CA HIS A 35 -16.12 -13.85 -11.17
C HIS A 35 -15.82 -13.05 -9.92
N CYS A 36 -15.31 -13.71 -8.90
CA CYS A 36 -14.95 -13.07 -7.65
C CYS A 36 -13.70 -12.22 -7.82
N CYS A 37 -13.67 -11.09 -7.12
CA CYS A 37 -12.47 -10.27 -7.03
C CYS A 37 -11.44 -10.93 -6.11
N ASP A 38 -10.19 -10.45 -6.21
CA ASP A 38 -9.13 -10.83 -5.29
C ASP A 38 -9.46 -10.40 -3.85
N SER A 39 -9.00 -11.17 -2.85
CA SER A 39 -9.23 -10.86 -1.44
C SER A 39 -8.59 -9.56 -0.98
N GLU A 40 -7.58 -9.07 -1.72
CA GLU A 40 -6.94 -7.79 -1.48
C GLU A 40 -7.66 -6.60 -2.15
N CYS A 41 -8.79 -6.82 -2.83
CA CYS A 41 -9.62 -5.74 -3.38
C CYS A 41 -10.62 -5.21 -2.34
N ALA A 42 -10.78 -3.87 -2.24
CA ALA A 42 -11.77 -3.25 -1.34
C ALA A 42 -13.03 -2.74 -2.05
N ALA A 43 -12.85 -2.05 -3.18
CA ALA A 43 -13.91 -1.34 -3.90
C ALA A 43 -14.46 -2.10 -5.12
N GLY A 44 -14.02 -3.34 -5.34
CA GLY A 44 -14.29 -4.14 -6.53
C GLY A 44 -13.06 -4.31 -7.43
N CYS A 45 -13.27 -4.86 -8.62
CA CYS A 45 -12.21 -5.18 -9.56
C CYS A 45 -12.73 -5.15 -11.01
N THR A 46 -11.82 -5.00 -11.97
CA THR A 46 -12.09 -5.02 -13.41
C THR A 46 -11.67 -6.33 -14.09
N GLY A 47 -11.18 -7.29 -13.31
CA GLY A 47 -10.55 -8.51 -13.79
C GLY A 47 -10.10 -9.42 -12.65
N LEU A 48 -9.48 -10.55 -12.98
CA LEU A 48 -8.94 -11.50 -12.02
C LEU A 48 -7.61 -11.00 -11.43
N GLY A 49 -7.40 -11.30 -10.15
CA GLY A 49 -6.16 -11.07 -9.44
C GLY A 49 -5.97 -9.65 -8.90
N PRO A 50 -4.94 -9.44 -8.08
CA PRO A 50 -4.79 -8.25 -7.24
C PRO A 50 -4.41 -6.97 -8.01
N LYS A 51 -3.94 -7.09 -9.26
CA LYS A 51 -3.65 -5.94 -10.15
C LYS A 51 -4.88 -5.31 -10.77
N GLN A 52 -6.02 -6.02 -10.71
CA GLN A 52 -7.26 -5.59 -11.32
C GLN A 52 -8.22 -4.95 -10.31
N CYS A 53 -7.78 -4.73 -9.07
CA CYS A 53 -8.59 -4.06 -8.07
C CYS A 53 -8.81 -2.59 -8.44
N VAL A 54 -10.02 -2.10 -8.20
CA VAL A 54 -10.34 -0.67 -8.27
C VAL A 54 -9.62 0.10 -7.14
N SER A 55 -9.47 -0.54 -5.98
CA SER A 55 -8.72 -0.03 -4.84
C SER A 55 -8.26 -1.20 -3.96
N CYS A 56 -7.09 -1.05 -3.34
CA CYS A 56 -6.50 -2.05 -2.46
C CYS A 56 -7.09 -1.98 -1.06
N LYS A 57 -7.30 -3.15 -0.46
CA LYS A 57 -7.73 -3.31 0.93
C LYS A 57 -6.66 -2.90 1.92
N ASN A 58 -5.41 -3.27 1.63
CA ASN A 58 -4.27 -3.01 2.51
C ASN A 58 -3.29 -2.05 1.83
N TYR A 59 -2.42 -2.56 0.95
CA TYR A 59 -1.40 -1.74 0.31
C TYR A 59 -1.37 -1.90 -1.20
N ASN A 60 -1.05 -0.83 -1.91
CA ASN A 60 -0.65 -0.87 -3.31
C ASN A 60 0.88 -0.90 -3.42
N GLN A 61 1.42 -1.96 -4.00
CA GLN A 61 2.83 -2.11 -4.31
C GLN A 61 3.01 -2.25 -5.82
N ASP A 62 3.52 -1.18 -6.44
CA ASP A 62 3.83 -1.15 -7.88
C ASP A 62 2.63 -1.53 -8.77
N GLY A 63 1.40 -1.12 -8.37
CA GLY A 63 0.16 -1.39 -9.11
C GLY A 63 -0.53 -2.71 -8.75
N GLU A 64 0.01 -3.46 -7.78
CA GLU A 64 -0.58 -4.71 -7.28
C GLU A 64 -1.04 -4.54 -5.82
N CYS A 65 -2.25 -5.00 -5.50
CA CYS A 65 -2.72 -5.01 -4.12
C CYS A 65 -2.09 -6.15 -3.32
N VAL A 66 -1.45 -5.82 -2.21
CA VAL A 66 -0.74 -6.77 -1.35
C VAL A 66 -1.18 -6.61 0.10
N PRO A 67 -1.21 -7.71 0.88
CA PRO A 67 -1.56 -7.64 2.30
C PRO A 67 -0.51 -6.90 3.14
N GLU A 68 0.76 -6.95 2.74
CA GLU A 68 1.87 -6.25 3.37
C GLU A 68 2.92 -5.86 2.32
N CYS A 69 3.57 -4.70 2.49
CA CYS A 69 4.71 -4.33 1.67
C CYS A 69 5.91 -5.27 1.89
N ASN A 70 6.76 -5.43 0.87
CA ASN A 70 8.00 -6.22 0.99
C ASN A 70 8.91 -5.77 2.15
N GLY A 71 8.82 -4.50 2.56
CA GLY A 71 9.64 -3.92 3.61
C GLY A 71 11.08 -3.71 3.16
N LEU A 72 11.99 -3.59 4.13
CA LEU A 72 13.40 -3.32 3.87
C LEU A 72 14.30 -4.56 3.97
N GLU A 73 13.77 -5.65 4.54
CA GLU A 73 14.52 -6.85 4.90
C GLU A 73 13.74 -8.11 4.49
N LYS A 74 14.46 -9.22 4.31
CA LYS A 74 13.92 -10.53 3.95
C LYS A 74 14.60 -11.62 4.77
N TYR A 75 13.88 -12.72 5.00
CA TYR A 75 14.48 -13.92 5.56
C TYR A 75 15.25 -14.67 4.46
N ASP A 76 16.55 -14.83 4.66
CA ASP A 76 17.43 -15.63 3.83
C ASP A 76 17.51 -17.05 4.40
N ARG A 77 17.07 -18.03 3.59
CA ARG A 77 17.04 -19.44 4.02
C ARG A 77 18.42 -20.09 4.05
N GLU A 78 19.33 -19.68 3.18
CA GLU A 78 20.69 -20.24 3.11
C GLU A 78 21.51 -19.82 4.33
N GLN A 79 21.37 -18.56 4.73
CA GLN A 79 22.04 -18.01 5.90
C GLN A 79 21.24 -18.18 7.20
N SER A 80 19.96 -18.56 7.10
CA SER A 80 19.01 -18.64 8.22
C SER A 80 18.94 -17.33 9.04
N LYS A 81 18.93 -16.19 8.36
CA LYS A 81 18.98 -14.85 8.97
C LYS A 81 18.06 -13.88 8.25
N ILE A 82 17.68 -12.80 8.93
CA ILE A 82 17.10 -11.63 8.29
C ILE A 82 18.24 -10.83 7.66
N VAL A 83 18.15 -10.59 6.37
CA VAL A 83 19.11 -9.81 5.59
C VAL A 83 18.40 -8.63 4.93
N PRO A 84 19.11 -7.52 4.67
CA PRO A 84 18.53 -6.42 3.90
C PRO A 84 18.11 -6.89 2.50
N ARG A 85 16.99 -6.38 2.00
CA ARG A 85 16.61 -6.56 0.59
C ARG A 85 17.52 -5.75 -0.33
N GLU A 86 17.52 -6.09 -1.61
CA GLU A 86 18.17 -5.26 -2.62
C GLU A 86 17.49 -3.90 -2.73
N LYS A 87 18.24 -2.86 -3.12
CA LYS A 87 17.77 -1.47 -3.06
C LYS A 87 16.46 -1.25 -3.83
N ASP A 88 16.31 -1.90 -4.97
CA ASP A 88 15.15 -1.83 -5.86
C ASP A 88 13.94 -2.64 -5.39
N GLU A 89 14.16 -3.64 -4.52
CA GLU A 89 13.11 -4.44 -3.87
C GLU A 89 12.55 -3.79 -2.60
N ARG A 90 13.32 -2.91 -1.97
CA ARG A 90 12.93 -2.25 -0.72
C ARG A 90 11.68 -1.39 -0.90
N ARG A 91 10.74 -1.51 0.03
CA ARG A 91 9.55 -0.67 0.09
C ARG A 91 9.32 -0.16 1.50
N TYR A 92 9.13 1.15 1.63
CA TYR A 92 8.64 1.79 2.83
C TYR A 92 7.11 1.77 2.85
N PHE A 93 6.57 1.69 4.04
CA PHE A 93 5.13 1.77 4.31
C PHE A 93 4.73 3.24 4.39
N TYR A 94 3.80 3.66 3.53
CA TYR A 94 3.24 5.01 3.55
C TYR A 94 1.74 4.94 3.29
N GLU A 95 0.94 5.17 4.33
CA GLU A 95 -0.51 5.01 4.27
C GLU A 95 -0.90 3.65 3.66
N SER A 96 -1.65 3.64 2.55
CA SER A 96 -2.03 2.43 1.80
C SER A 96 -1.11 2.13 0.61
N TYR A 97 0.14 2.61 0.63
CA TYR A 97 1.11 2.45 -0.46
C TYR A 97 2.46 1.94 0.03
N CYS A 98 3.12 1.21 -0.87
CA CYS A 98 4.48 0.73 -0.70
C CYS A 98 5.41 1.55 -1.60
N LEU A 99 6.23 2.42 -1.02
CA LEU A 99 7.06 3.37 -1.75
C LEU A 99 8.53 2.96 -1.78
N LYS A 100 9.24 3.23 -2.88
CA LYS A 100 10.70 3.03 -2.95
C LYS A 100 11.45 4.01 -2.05
N GLU A 101 10.95 5.23 -1.94
CA GLU A 101 11.52 6.30 -1.13
C GLU A 101 10.39 7.07 -0.44
N CYS A 102 10.64 7.52 0.79
CA CYS A 102 9.67 8.34 1.51
C CYS A 102 9.57 9.74 0.91
N PRO A 103 8.35 10.30 0.73
CA PRO A 103 8.15 11.65 0.20
C PRO A 103 8.90 12.72 1.01
N ASP A 104 9.35 13.79 0.35
CA ASP A 104 10.25 14.80 0.94
C ASP A 104 9.76 15.41 2.26
N LYS A 105 8.44 15.59 2.40
CA LYS A 105 7.81 16.20 3.59
C LYS A 105 7.53 15.21 4.73
N THR A 106 7.96 13.96 4.59
CA THR A 106 7.78 12.91 5.60
C THR A 106 9.10 12.58 6.28
N LEU A 107 9.01 11.98 7.46
CA LEU A 107 10.12 11.42 8.21
C LEU A 107 10.18 9.91 8.01
N ILE A 108 11.38 9.35 8.19
CA ILE A 108 11.67 7.93 8.10
C ILE A 108 11.82 7.39 9.52
N GLU A 109 10.95 6.46 9.88
CA GLU A 109 10.99 5.72 11.15
C GLU A 109 10.99 4.22 10.87
N GLY A 110 12.17 3.61 10.93
CA GLY A 110 12.36 2.22 10.52
C GLY A 110 11.95 1.99 9.06
N LYS A 111 10.91 1.18 8.86
CA LYS A 111 10.31 0.87 7.54
C LYS A 111 9.12 1.77 7.16
N TYR A 112 8.77 2.76 7.97
CA TYR A 112 7.59 3.61 7.80
C TYR A 112 7.96 5.03 7.40
N CYS A 113 7.17 5.61 6.51
CA CYS A 113 7.15 7.05 6.24
C CYS A 113 6.06 7.69 7.10
N VAL A 114 6.45 8.56 8.02
CA VAL A 114 5.54 9.16 9.02
C VAL A 114 5.55 10.68 8.94
N VAL A 115 4.44 11.33 9.28
CA VAL A 115 4.37 12.81 9.33
C VAL A 115 4.99 13.38 10.61
N ALA A 116 5.06 12.57 11.66
CA ALA A 116 5.69 12.87 12.94
C ALA A 116 6.27 11.59 13.53
N CYS A 117 7.37 11.69 14.28
CA CYS A 117 7.94 10.53 14.96
C CYS A 117 6.96 9.96 15.99
N GLN A 118 6.92 8.64 16.10
CA GLN A 118 6.12 7.96 17.10
C GLN A 118 6.60 8.29 18.52
N ALA A 119 5.76 8.02 19.52
CA ALA A 119 6.10 8.24 20.91
C ALA A 119 7.40 7.50 21.28
N GLY A 120 8.31 8.20 21.98
CA GLY A 120 9.63 7.66 22.31
C GLY A 120 10.71 7.91 21.25
N HIS A 121 10.36 8.55 20.12
CA HIS A 121 11.32 8.98 19.09
C HIS A 121 11.25 10.48 18.87
N TYR A 122 12.36 11.06 18.39
CA TYR A 122 12.45 12.46 18.02
C TYR A 122 13.22 12.64 16.71
N ARG A 123 13.03 13.80 16.08
CA ARG A 123 13.74 14.17 14.87
C ARG A 123 15.06 14.85 15.23
N ASN A 124 16.18 14.24 14.86
CA ASN A 124 17.50 14.82 15.08
C ASN A 124 17.84 15.79 13.94
N VAL A 125 17.60 17.09 14.16
CA VAL A 125 17.77 18.14 13.13
C VAL A 125 19.23 18.37 12.73
N ASP A 126 20.17 17.94 13.58
CA ASP A 126 21.60 18.20 13.42
C ASP A 126 22.31 17.10 12.62
N VAL A 127 21.80 15.86 12.68
CA VAL A 127 22.40 14.70 11.99
C VAL A 127 21.65 14.35 10.71
N ASP A 128 20.35 14.08 10.82
CA ASP A 128 19.49 13.74 9.69
C ASP A 128 18.08 14.24 9.96
N ARG A 129 17.75 15.37 9.31
CA ARG A 129 16.48 16.05 9.44
C ARG A 129 15.29 15.20 9.01
N ARG A 130 15.49 14.09 8.31
CA ARG A 130 14.41 13.20 7.88
C ARG A 130 14.30 11.93 8.71
N LYS A 131 15.20 11.64 9.66
CA LYS A 131 15.12 10.41 10.45
C LYS A 131 14.57 10.63 11.85
N CYS A 132 13.70 9.72 12.26
CA CYS A 132 13.31 9.55 13.65
C CYS A 132 14.32 8.64 14.36
N VAL A 133 14.78 9.07 15.53
CA VAL A 133 15.72 8.32 16.37
C VAL A 133 15.14 8.17 17.77
N PRO A 134 15.43 7.06 18.46
CA PRO A 134 14.92 6.85 19.81
C PRO A 134 15.46 7.90 20.77
N CYS A 135 14.62 8.32 21.71
CA CYS A 135 15.03 9.22 22.79
C CYS A 135 15.89 8.46 23.81
N ASP A 136 16.99 9.07 24.24
CA ASP A 136 17.73 8.62 25.41
C ASP A 136 17.20 9.38 26.65
N GLY A 137 16.27 8.73 27.36
CA GLY A 137 15.50 9.36 28.44
C GLY A 137 14.28 10.16 27.94
N PRO A 138 13.85 11.22 28.66
CA PRO A 138 12.69 12.00 28.26
C PRO A 138 12.87 12.65 26.88
N CYS A 139 11.93 12.40 25.96
CA CYS A 139 11.97 13.03 24.65
C CYS A 139 11.93 14.56 24.76
N PRO A 140 12.71 15.28 23.93
CA PRO A 140 12.62 16.73 23.83
C PRO A 140 11.17 17.13 23.52
N LYS A 141 10.55 17.93 24.40
CA LYS A 141 9.21 18.43 24.17
C LYS A 141 9.26 19.49 23.07
N GLY A 142 8.81 19.12 21.88
CA GLY A 142 8.44 20.06 20.81
C GLY A 142 9.54 20.35 19.80
N LEU A 143 9.44 19.69 18.64
CA LEU A 143 9.63 20.38 17.37
C LEU A 143 8.37 20.18 16.52
N LEU A 144 7.23 20.69 17.03
CA LEU A 144 6.14 21.08 16.15
C LEU A 144 6.66 22.30 15.40
N VAL A 145 7.22 22.08 14.22
CA VAL A 145 7.49 23.19 13.30
C VAL A 145 6.12 23.63 12.78
N GLN A 146 5.75 24.88 13.12
CA GLN A 146 4.58 25.59 12.61
C GLN A 146 4.56 25.62 11.08
#